data_AF-A0A927J6R6-F1
#
_entry.id   AF-A0A927J6R6-F1
#
_cell.length_a   1.000
_cell.length_b   1.000
_cell.length_c   1.000
_cell.angle_alpha   90.00
_cell.angle_beta   90.00
_cell.angle_gamma   90.00
#
_symmetry.space_group_name_H-M   'P 1'
#
loop_
_entity.id
_entity.type
_entity.pdbx_description
1 polymer ?
#
loop_
_entity_poly.entity_id
_entity_poly.type
_entity_poly.pdbx_seq_one_letter_code
_entity_poly.pdbx_strand_id
1 'polypeptide(L)'
;MKKVFLVFCVILISLTSCNHSRSNNEKVSQKEVVGQKPDEIKQGVETNQKGDNLEYTFNNTKNTATFIFNGEKIEMEADNTKASGANYKNDNYSYTNWQGITELKKDGKTIFYNNSTLVESIVKNPEGKTLEMKFDNSNNTASLVFNGKIIELKADPTASGIRYSNTDYMFSEHQGKIELQKNGKIIFSHQQ
;
A
#
# COMPACT_ATOMS: atom_id res chain seq x y z
N MET A 1 -43.44 26.32 38.59
CA MET A 1 -43.77 27.76 38.72
C MET A 1 -42.49 28.57 38.50
N LYS A 2 -42.59 29.69 37.77
CA LYS A 2 -41.99 31.04 38.01
C LYS A 2 -40.70 31.13 38.85
N LYS A 3 -39.71 32.00 38.59
CA LYS A 3 -39.21 32.86 37.49
C LYS A 3 -38.14 33.77 38.15
N VAL A 4 -36.92 33.82 37.58
CA VAL A 4 -36.00 34.98 37.43
C VAL A 4 -35.82 36.03 38.57
N PHE A 5 -34.57 36.21 39.01
CA PHE A 5 -33.88 37.47 39.39
C PHE A 5 -32.36 37.21 39.13
N LEU A 6 -31.50 38.01 38.48
CA LEU A 6 -31.49 39.37 37.91
C LEU A 6 -31.08 40.51 38.86
N VAL A 7 -29.80 40.91 38.82
CA VAL A 7 -29.23 42.12 39.46
C VAL A 7 -28.25 42.82 38.49
N PHE A 8 -28.16 44.15 38.57
CA PHE A 8 -27.52 45.07 37.61
C PHE A 8 -26.39 45.92 38.26
N CYS A 9 -25.80 46.81 37.44
CA CYS A 9 -24.84 47.91 37.72
C CYS A 9 -23.34 47.57 37.50
N VAL A 10 -22.59 48.12 36.52
CA VAL A 10 -22.41 49.50 35.96
C VAL A 10 -21.35 50.32 36.69
N ILE A 11 -20.33 50.78 35.93
CA ILE A 11 -19.50 52.02 35.96
C ILE A 11 -18.32 51.73 35.00
N LEU A 12 -18.02 52.36 33.86
CA LEU A 12 -18.02 53.73 33.30
C LEU A 12 -16.64 54.43 33.27
N ILE A 13 -16.18 54.68 32.03
CA ILE A 13 -15.41 55.85 31.52
C ILE A 13 -13.91 55.99 31.90
N SER A 14 -13.03 56.00 30.87
CA SER A 14 -12.27 57.21 30.49
C SER A 14 -11.55 57.07 29.14
N LEU A 15 -11.59 58.14 28.35
CA LEU A 15 -10.84 58.32 27.09
C LEU A 15 -9.55 59.08 27.40
N THR A 16 -8.41 58.66 26.87
CA THR A 16 -7.18 59.47 26.91
C THR A 16 -6.56 59.64 25.51
N SER A 17 -6.06 60.85 25.30
CA SER A 17 -5.74 61.52 24.04
C SER A 17 -4.70 60.85 23.14
N CYS A 18 -4.75 61.22 21.86
CA CYS A 18 -3.73 60.99 20.84
C CYS A 18 -2.32 61.43 21.25
N ASN A 19 -1.32 60.79 20.65
CA ASN A 19 -0.10 61.48 20.20
C ASN A 19 -0.06 61.47 18.67
N HIS A 20 -0.02 62.65 18.06
CA HIS A 20 0.08 62.82 16.62
C HIS A 20 1.55 63.01 16.21
N SER A 21 2.19 61.96 15.71
CA SER A 21 3.45 62.05 14.99
C SER A 21 3.24 61.64 13.53
N ARG A 22 3.10 62.64 12.65
CA ARG A 22 3.25 62.42 11.21
C ARG A 22 4.73 62.18 10.90
N SER A 23 5.06 61.01 10.37
CA SER A 23 6.24 60.83 9.53
C SER A 23 5.94 59.79 8.44
N ASN A 24 5.76 60.32 7.23
CA ASN A 24 6.18 59.80 5.93
C ASN A 24 6.08 58.30 5.60
N ASN A 25 5.46 58.05 4.44
CA ASN A 25 5.45 56.79 3.70
C ASN A 25 6.80 56.05 3.71
N GLU A 26 6.74 54.75 4.00
CA GLU A 26 7.46 53.77 3.20
C GLU A 26 6.54 52.58 2.91
N LYS A 27 6.33 52.28 1.62
CA LYS A 27 5.52 51.12 1.21
C LYS A 27 6.35 49.84 1.36
N VAL A 28 6.40 49.30 2.58
CA VAL A 28 6.80 47.89 2.75
C VAL A 28 5.70 47.03 2.12
N SER A 29 5.97 46.53 0.92
CA SER A 29 5.13 45.50 0.31
C SER A 29 5.20 44.26 1.20
N GLN A 30 4.16 44.05 2.00
CA GLN A 30 3.94 42.77 2.66
C GLN A 30 3.70 41.73 1.56
N LYS A 31 4.77 41.02 1.22
CA LYS A 31 4.70 39.82 0.40
C LYS A 31 3.87 38.82 1.20
N GLU A 32 2.66 38.51 0.72
CA GLU A 32 1.86 37.45 1.33
C GLU A 32 2.72 36.18 1.39
N VAL A 33 2.97 35.71 2.61
CA VAL A 33 3.50 34.37 2.82
C VAL A 33 2.34 33.43 2.52
N VAL A 34 2.19 33.09 1.24
CA VAL A 34 1.31 32.01 0.80
C VAL A 34 1.74 30.77 1.55
N GLY A 35 0.94 30.36 2.54
CA GLY A 35 1.21 29.17 3.32
C GLY A 35 1.24 27.97 2.38
N GLN A 36 2.43 27.41 2.16
CA GLN A 36 2.57 26.22 1.33
C GLN A 36 1.76 25.09 1.97
N LYS A 37 0.83 24.52 1.18
CA LYS A 37 0.14 23.28 1.56
C LYS A 37 1.21 22.22 1.87
N PRO A 38 1.08 21.46 2.97
CA PRO A 38 2.05 20.40 3.28
C PRO A 38 2.11 19.37 2.14
N ASP A 39 3.32 18.88 1.88
CA ASP A 39 3.55 17.82 0.89
C ASP A 39 2.75 16.55 1.25
N GLU A 40 2.11 15.96 0.25
CA GLU A 40 1.47 14.66 0.36
C GLU A 40 2.53 13.55 0.20
N ILE A 41 2.92 12.93 1.32
CA ILE A 41 3.97 11.92 1.40
C ILE A 41 3.37 10.53 1.67
N LYS A 42 3.79 9.52 0.90
CA LYS A 42 3.50 8.09 1.15
C LYS A 42 4.79 7.31 1.28
N GLN A 43 4.96 6.57 2.36
CA GLN A 43 6.15 5.75 2.64
C GLN A 43 5.80 4.27 2.80
N GLY A 44 6.81 3.42 2.77
CA GLY A 44 6.68 2.00 3.09
C GLY A 44 7.88 1.18 2.64
N VAL A 45 7.75 -0.13 2.80
CA VAL A 45 8.75 -1.13 2.41
C VAL A 45 8.05 -2.21 1.61
N GLU A 46 8.66 -2.64 0.51
CA GLU A 46 8.23 -3.78 -0.27
C GLU A 46 9.30 -4.88 -0.22
N THR A 47 8.93 -6.08 0.22
CA THR A 47 9.82 -7.24 0.29
C THR A 47 9.54 -8.15 -0.91
N ASN A 48 10.58 -8.55 -1.63
CA ASN A 48 10.45 -9.51 -2.74
C ASN A 48 10.55 -10.98 -2.27
N GLN A 49 10.34 -11.91 -3.20
CA GLN A 49 10.39 -13.36 -2.94
C GLN A 49 11.76 -13.90 -2.49
N LYS A 50 12.85 -13.11 -2.61
CA LYS A 50 14.19 -13.46 -2.09
C LYS A 50 14.42 -12.95 -0.67
N GLY A 51 13.51 -12.13 -0.14
CA GLY A 51 13.68 -11.41 1.12
C GLY A 51 14.42 -10.08 0.99
N ASP A 52 14.73 -9.61 -0.22
CA ASP A 52 15.31 -8.27 -0.39
C ASP A 52 14.23 -7.22 -0.10
N ASN A 53 14.60 -6.12 0.56
CA ASN A 53 13.70 -5.00 0.87
C ASN A 53 13.98 -3.79 -0.02
N LEU A 54 12.91 -3.21 -0.57
CA LEU A 54 12.89 -1.93 -1.25
C LEU A 54 12.09 -0.94 -0.40
N GLU A 55 12.76 0.00 0.25
CA GLU A 55 12.08 1.10 0.94
C GLU A 55 11.72 2.17 -0.09
N TYR A 56 10.56 2.81 0.08
CA TYR A 56 10.10 3.88 -0.81
C TYR A 56 9.53 5.08 -0.04
N THR A 57 9.67 6.26 -0.63
CA THR A 57 8.99 7.51 -0.27
C THR A 57 8.52 8.17 -1.55
N PHE A 58 7.21 8.22 -1.76
CA PHE A 58 6.57 8.99 -2.82
C PHE A 58 6.15 10.36 -2.28
N ASN A 59 6.49 11.42 -3.01
CA ASN A 59 6.00 12.77 -2.77
C ASN A 59 5.03 13.13 -3.90
N ASN A 60 3.73 12.95 -3.65
CA ASN A 60 2.67 13.16 -4.64
C ASN A 60 2.47 14.65 -4.97
N THR A 61 2.95 15.56 -4.11
CA THR A 61 2.92 17.01 -4.36
C THR A 61 4.04 17.45 -5.30
N LYS A 62 5.22 16.82 -5.23
CA LYS A 62 6.38 17.12 -6.07
C LYS A 62 6.55 16.17 -7.26
N ASN A 63 5.74 15.12 -7.36
CA ASN A 63 5.86 14.04 -8.34
C ASN A 63 7.27 13.39 -8.35
N THR A 64 7.86 13.24 -7.16
CA THR A 64 9.17 12.60 -6.97
C THR A 64 9.05 11.32 -6.14
N ALA A 65 10.01 10.43 -6.32
CA ALA A 65 10.17 9.22 -5.51
C ALA A 65 11.62 9.11 -5.01
N THR A 66 11.78 8.69 -3.76
CA THR A 66 13.05 8.24 -3.21
C THR A 66 12.93 6.77 -2.86
N PHE A 67 13.89 5.97 -3.29
CA PHE A 67 14.00 4.55 -2.96
C PHE A 67 15.28 4.29 -2.17
N ILE A 68 15.26 3.27 -1.31
CA ILE A 68 16.48 2.72 -0.69
C ILE A 68 16.49 1.22 -1.00
N PHE A 69 17.55 0.76 -1.68
CA PHE A 69 17.73 -0.64 -2.04
C PHE A 69 19.19 -1.05 -1.82
N ASN A 70 19.43 -2.11 -1.03
CA ASN A 70 20.78 -2.53 -0.63
C ASN A 70 21.66 -1.39 -0.07
N GLY A 71 21.03 -0.40 0.61
CA GLY A 71 21.69 0.79 1.14
C GLY A 71 21.95 1.91 0.13
N GLU A 72 21.73 1.69 -1.17
CA GLU A 72 21.81 2.74 -2.20
C GLU A 72 20.52 3.59 -2.19
N LYS A 73 20.67 4.91 -1.98
CA LYS A 73 19.58 5.87 -2.09
C LYS A 73 19.43 6.31 -3.55
N ILE A 74 18.21 6.18 -4.09
CA ILE A 74 17.91 6.46 -5.50
C ILE A 74 16.78 7.49 -5.56
N GLU A 75 17.03 8.66 -6.13
CA GLU A 75 16.03 9.73 -6.31
C GLU A 75 15.56 9.78 -7.77
N MET A 76 14.25 9.93 -7.98
CA MET A 76 13.61 9.88 -9.30
C MET A 76 12.46 10.88 -9.43
N GLU A 77 12.15 11.26 -10.67
CA GLU A 77 10.96 12.03 -11.05
C GLU A 77 9.94 11.15 -11.76
N ALA A 78 8.66 11.55 -11.76
CA ALA A 78 7.58 10.79 -12.39
C ALA A 78 7.78 10.64 -13.91
N ASP A 79 7.70 9.39 -14.39
CA ASP A 79 7.80 9.07 -15.81
C ASP A 79 6.43 9.17 -16.50
N ASN A 80 6.09 10.39 -16.90
CA ASN A 80 4.82 10.72 -17.56
C ASN A 80 4.67 10.12 -18.98
N THR A 81 5.60 9.28 -19.44
CA THR A 81 5.46 8.57 -20.73
C THR A 81 4.50 7.37 -20.65
N LYS A 82 4.08 6.97 -19.45
CA LYS A 82 3.18 5.83 -19.20
C LYS A 82 1.86 6.30 -18.60
N ALA A 83 0.75 5.86 -19.19
CA ALA A 83 -0.59 6.32 -18.85
C ALA A 83 -1.23 5.66 -17.60
N SER A 84 -0.54 4.76 -16.91
CA SER A 84 -1.08 3.99 -15.78
C SER A 84 0.01 3.41 -14.88
N GLY A 85 -0.31 3.23 -13.60
CA GLY A 85 0.64 2.78 -12.58
C GLY A 85 1.53 3.90 -12.04
N ALA A 86 2.29 3.59 -11.00
CA ALA A 86 3.31 4.47 -10.46
C ALA A 86 4.61 4.25 -11.26
N ASN A 87 5.04 5.25 -12.02
CA ASN A 87 6.22 5.16 -12.90
C ASN A 87 7.17 6.31 -12.56
N TYR A 88 8.43 6.00 -12.33
CA TYR A 88 9.46 6.99 -11.99
C TYR A 88 10.79 6.63 -12.67
N LYS A 89 11.62 7.63 -12.98
CA LYS A 89 12.95 7.41 -13.56
C LYS A 89 13.96 8.51 -13.21
N ASN A 90 15.22 8.20 -13.47
CA ASN A 90 16.32 9.16 -13.66
C ASN A 90 17.21 8.61 -14.80
N ASP A 91 18.42 9.17 -14.99
CA ASP A 91 19.33 8.77 -16.07
C ASP A 91 19.71 7.26 -16.06
N ASN A 92 19.85 6.68 -14.87
CA ASN A 92 20.39 5.31 -14.68
C ASN A 92 19.33 4.32 -14.17
N TYR A 93 18.14 4.78 -13.76
CA TYR A 93 17.13 3.94 -13.12
C TYR A 93 15.73 4.15 -13.66
N SER A 94 14.93 3.09 -13.62
CA SER A 94 13.49 3.15 -13.79
C SER A 94 12.77 2.29 -12.77
N TYR A 95 11.71 2.83 -12.18
CA TYR A 95 10.76 2.12 -11.33
C TYR A 95 9.38 2.06 -11.99
N THR A 96 8.71 0.91 -11.87
CA THR A 96 7.29 0.75 -12.21
C THR A 96 6.59 -0.05 -11.14
N ASN A 97 5.42 0.40 -10.69
CA ASN A 97 4.44 -0.44 -9.99
C ASN A 97 3.08 -0.37 -10.70
N TRP A 98 2.57 -1.53 -11.12
CA TRP A 98 1.28 -1.66 -11.79
C TRP A 98 0.66 -3.02 -11.48
N GLN A 99 -0.62 -3.03 -11.07
CA GLN A 99 -1.38 -4.23 -10.70
C GLN A 99 -0.65 -5.19 -9.72
N GLY A 100 0.10 -4.64 -8.76
CA GLY A 100 0.84 -5.43 -7.76
C GLY A 100 2.18 -6.01 -8.23
N ILE A 101 2.58 -5.75 -9.49
CA ILE A 101 3.92 -6.03 -9.98
C ILE A 101 4.78 -4.78 -9.79
N THR A 102 5.87 -4.89 -9.02
CA THR A 102 6.92 -3.88 -8.90
C THR A 102 8.17 -4.32 -9.65
N GLU A 103 8.75 -3.41 -10.41
CA GLU A 103 10.06 -3.59 -11.04
C GLU A 103 10.94 -2.34 -10.82
N LEU A 104 12.16 -2.55 -10.34
CA LEU A 104 13.22 -1.54 -10.32
C LEU A 104 14.37 -2.03 -11.20
N LYS A 105 14.78 -1.17 -12.14
CA LYS A 105 15.92 -1.39 -13.05
C LYS A 105 17.03 -0.39 -12.78
N LYS A 106 18.28 -0.85 -12.93
CA LYS A 106 19.50 -0.04 -13.04
C LYS A 106 20.12 -0.35 -14.40
N ASP A 107 20.40 0.67 -15.20
CA ASP A 107 20.97 0.58 -16.55
C ASP A 107 20.18 -0.41 -17.46
N GLY A 108 18.84 -0.36 -17.36
CA GLY A 108 17.91 -1.27 -18.05
C GLY A 108 17.81 -2.70 -17.49
N LYS A 109 18.71 -3.11 -16.59
CA LYS A 109 18.70 -4.44 -15.96
C LYS A 109 17.86 -4.44 -14.68
N THR A 110 16.95 -5.41 -14.55
CA THR A 110 16.13 -5.59 -13.35
C THR A 110 16.99 -5.97 -12.15
N ILE A 111 16.93 -5.17 -11.09
CA ILE A 111 17.66 -5.36 -9.83
C ILE A 111 16.75 -5.71 -8.65
N PHE A 112 15.49 -5.28 -8.70
CA PHE A 112 14.42 -5.73 -7.80
C PHE A 112 13.17 -6.02 -8.64
N TYR A 113 12.53 -7.14 -8.36
CA TYR A 113 11.26 -7.54 -8.95
C TYR A 113 10.42 -8.15 -7.85
N ASN A 114 9.19 -7.68 -7.70
CA ASN A 114 8.20 -8.30 -6.84
C ASN A 114 6.90 -8.48 -7.62
N ASN A 115 6.23 -9.61 -7.40
CA ASN A 115 4.87 -9.80 -7.85
C ASN A 115 4.01 -10.15 -6.63
N SER A 116 3.47 -9.11 -6.00
CA SER A 116 2.63 -9.23 -4.79
C SER A 116 1.29 -9.94 -5.03
N THR A 117 0.92 -10.22 -6.29
CA THR A 117 -0.23 -11.06 -6.59
C THR A 117 0.06 -12.55 -6.44
N LEU A 118 1.35 -12.93 -6.28
CA LEU A 118 1.78 -14.31 -6.09
C LEU A 118 2.00 -14.61 -4.60
N VAL A 119 1.04 -15.27 -3.96
CA VAL A 119 1.06 -15.62 -2.53
C VAL A 119 1.45 -17.08 -2.35
N GLU A 120 2.53 -17.36 -1.63
CA GLU A 120 3.00 -18.70 -1.32
C GLU A 120 2.78 -19.03 0.17
N SER A 121 2.34 -20.26 0.46
CA SER A 121 2.03 -20.72 1.81
C SER A 121 2.23 -22.24 1.93
N ILE A 122 2.65 -22.69 3.11
CA ILE A 122 2.85 -24.12 3.42
C ILE A 122 2.13 -24.43 4.71
N VAL A 123 1.22 -25.39 4.69
CA VAL A 123 0.49 -25.86 5.88
C VAL A 123 0.72 -27.34 6.12
N LYS A 124 0.66 -27.75 7.39
CA LYS A 124 0.90 -29.13 7.83
C LYS A 124 -0.34 -29.68 8.51
N ASN A 125 -0.82 -30.85 8.09
CA ASN A 125 -1.95 -31.50 8.76
C ASN A 125 -1.48 -32.24 10.04
N PRO A 126 -2.41 -32.68 10.92
CA PRO A 126 -2.07 -33.44 12.12
C PRO A 126 -1.33 -34.77 11.85
N GLU A 127 -1.44 -35.33 10.64
CA GLU A 127 -0.71 -36.53 10.20
C GLU A 127 0.75 -36.23 9.79
N GLY A 128 1.15 -34.96 9.82
CA GLY A 128 2.48 -34.49 9.46
C GLY A 128 2.73 -34.31 7.96
N LYS A 129 1.73 -34.50 7.09
CA LYS A 129 1.81 -34.21 5.65
C LYS A 129 1.80 -32.70 5.42
N THR A 130 2.52 -32.24 4.42
CA THR A 130 2.52 -30.84 3.97
C THR A 130 1.62 -30.65 2.74
N LEU A 131 0.97 -29.49 2.67
CA LEU A 131 0.35 -28.96 1.47
C LEU A 131 1.02 -27.61 1.19
N GLU A 132 1.74 -27.52 0.08
CA GLU A 132 2.34 -26.27 -0.41
C GLU A 132 1.36 -25.65 -1.40
N MET A 133 1.18 -24.34 -1.34
CA MET A 133 0.10 -23.61 -2.00
C MET A 133 0.66 -22.32 -2.59
N LYS A 134 0.39 -22.09 -3.87
CA LYS A 134 0.82 -20.89 -4.60
C LYS A 134 -0.38 -20.30 -5.34
N PHE A 135 -0.85 -19.14 -4.88
CA PHE A 135 -1.98 -18.42 -5.45
C PHE A 135 -1.47 -17.30 -6.34
N ASP A 136 -1.91 -17.29 -7.59
CA ASP A 136 -1.72 -16.17 -8.53
C ASP A 136 -3.04 -15.40 -8.63
N ASN A 137 -3.11 -14.30 -7.89
CA ASN A 137 -4.28 -13.44 -7.82
C ASN A 137 -4.48 -12.58 -9.08
N SER A 138 -3.48 -12.46 -9.96
CA SER A 138 -3.65 -11.82 -11.27
C SER A 138 -4.41 -12.73 -12.23
N ASN A 139 -4.02 -14.01 -12.28
CA ASN A 139 -4.60 -15.01 -13.17
C ASN A 139 -5.79 -15.77 -12.56
N ASN A 140 -6.08 -15.56 -11.27
CA ASN A 140 -7.10 -16.27 -10.50
C ASN A 140 -6.90 -17.79 -10.55
N THR A 141 -5.66 -18.22 -10.32
CA THR A 141 -5.21 -19.63 -10.36
C THR A 141 -4.46 -20.02 -9.10
N ALA A 142 -4.48 -21.31 -8.76
CA ALA A 142 -3.67 -21.86 -7.68
C ALA A 142 -2.92 -23.12 -8.12
N SER A 143 -1.62 -23.16 -7.86
CA SER A 143 -0.78 -24.36 -8.00
C SER A 143 -0.50 -24.92 -6.61
N LEU A 144 -0.89 -26.18 -6.38
CA LEU A 144 -0.68 -26.84 -5.10
C LEU A 144 0.28 -28.02 -5.26
N VAL A 145 1.15 -28.25 -4.27
CA VAL A 145 1.97 -29.48 -4.19
C VAL A 145 1.51 -30.32 -3.01
N PHE A 146 1.05 -31.54 -3.30
CA PHE A 146 0.65 -32.51 -2.28
C PHE A 146 1.18 -33.90 -2.62
N ASN A 147 1.91 -34.52 -1.68
CA ASN A 147 2.61 -35.79 -1.87
C ASN A 147 3.47 -35.82 -3.16
N GLY A 148 4.16 -34.72 -3.47
CA GLY A 148 4.98 -34.57 -4.68
C GLY A 148 4.21 -34.41 -5.99
N LYS A 149 2.87 -34.40 -5.98
CA LYS A 149 2.06 -34.09 -7.15
C LYS A 149 1.70 -32.61 -7.19
N ILE A 150 1.97 -31.97 -8.33
CA ILE A 150 1.47 -30.64 -8.69
C ILE A 150 0.00 -30.73 -9.11
N ILE A 151 -0.82 -29.81 -8.63
CA ILE A 151 -2.26 -29.71 -8.88
C ILE A 151 -2.58 -28.27 -9.26
N GLU A 152 -2.86 -28.03 -10.54
CA GLU A 152 -3.26 -26.72 -11.07
C GLU A 152 -4.78 -26.52 -10.99
N LEU A 153 -5.22 -25.39 -10.45
CA LEU A 153 -6.62 -25.07 -10.17
C LEU A 153 -6.97 -23.65 -10.64
N LYS A 154 -8.26 -23.41 -10.91
CA LYS A 154 -8.81 -22.07 -11.17
C LYS A 154 -9.75 -21.65 -10.05
N ALA A 155 -9.80 -20.36 -9.75
CA ALA A 155 -10.70 -19.81 -8.74
C ALA A 155 -12.16 -20.04 -9.13
N ASP A 156 -12.97 -20.41 -8.16
CA ASP A 156 -14.42 -20.51 -8.27
C ASP A 156 -15.10 -19.27 -7.64
N PRO A 157 -16.25 -18.83 -8.16
CA PRO A 157 -17.08 -17.83 -7.47
C PRO A 157 -17.57 -18.36 -6.12
N THR A 158 -17.28 -17.62 -5.04
CA THR A 158 -17.74 -17.88 -3.68
C THR A 158 -18.42 -16.65 -3.09
N ALA A 159 -19.29 -16.86 -2.09
CA ALA A 159 -19.88 -15.77 -1.30
C ALA A 159 -19.05 -15.44 -0.03
N SER A 160 -18.23 -16.39 0.42
CA SER A 160 -17.33 -16.28 1.57
C SER A 160 -16.23 -17.34 1.43
N GLY A 161 -15.04 -17.06 1.95
CA GLY A 161 -13.85 -17.91 1.80
C GLY A 161 -13.36 -18.01 0.36
N ILE A 162 -12.31 -18.79 0.14
CA ILE A 162 -11.73 -19.04 -1.18
C ILE A 162 -11.97 -20.49 -1.60
N ARG A 163 -12.25 -20.70 -2.89
CA ARG A 163 -12.35 -22.03 -3.49
C ARG A 163 -11.66 -22.03 -4.85
N TYR A 164 -10.92 -23.09 -5.12
CA TYR A 164 -10.23 -23.30 -6.39
C TYR A 164 -10.48 -24.75 -6.84
N SER A 165 -10.79 -24.99 -8.10
CA SER A 165 -11.07 -26.34 -8.60
C SER A 165 -10.51 -26.63 -10.00
N ASN A 166 -10.47 -27.93 -10.31
CA ASN A 166 -10.37 -28.48 -11.65
C ASN A 166 -11.29 -29.72 -11.74
N THR A 167 -11.20 -30.53 -12.80
CA THR A 167 -12.04 -31.72 -13.01
C THR A 167 -11.97 -32.76 -11.88
N ASP A 168 -10.79 -32.94 -11.28
CA ASP A 168 -10.50 -34.00 -10.30
C ASP A 168 -10.37 -33.49 -8.86
N TYR A 169 -10.06 -32.20 -8.68
CA TYR A 169 -9.64 -31.62 -7.40
C TYR A 169 -10.41 -30.35 -7.03
N MET A 170 -10.64 -30.17 -5.74
CA MET A 170 -11.17 -28.94 -5.16
C MET A 170 -10.38 -28.59 -3.91
N PHE A 171 -9.86 -27.37 -3.88
CA PHE A 171 -9.28 -26.73 -2.70
C PHE A 171 -10.26 -25.70 -2.15
N SER A 172 -10.33 -25.58 -0.83
CA SER A 172 -11.08 -24.51 -0.17
C SER A 172 -10.41 -24.09 1.14
N GLU A 173 -10.46 -22.79 1.42
CA GLU A 173 -10.25 -22.23 2.76
C GLU A 173 -11.49 -21.43 3.16
N HIS A 174 -11.95 -21.64 4.39
CA HIS A 174 -13.00 -20.82 5.01
C HIS A 174 -12.84 -20.81 6.53
N GLN A 175 -12.66 -19.63 7.12
CA GLN A 175 -12.52 -19.42 8.58
C GLN A 175 -11.35 -20.23 9.19
N GLY A 176 -10.20 -20.24 8.51
CA GLY A 176 -8.99 -20.95 8.97
C GLY A 176 -9.03 -22.46 8.72
N LYS A 177 -10.16 -23.00 8.25
CA LYS A 177 -10.29 -24.40 7.86
C LYS A 177 -9.86 -24.57 6.40
N ILE A 178 -8.81 -25.35 6.18
CA ILE A 178 -8.26 -25.67 4.85
C ILE A 178 -8.60 -27.12 4.51
N GLU A 179 -9.11 -27.35 3.29
CA GLU A 179 -9.30 -28.69 2.73
C GLU A 179 -8.79 -28.78 1.29
N LEU A 180 -8.18 -29.92 0.97
CA LEU A 180 -8.01 -30.38 -0.41
C LEU A 180 -8.76 -31.69 -0.59
N GLN A 181 -9.61 -31.72 -1.61
CA GLN A 181 -10.41 -32.87 -1.99
C GLN A 181 -9.98 -33.39 -3.36
N LYS A 182 -10.07 -34.70 -3.56
CA LYS A 182 -9.97 -35.36 -4.86
C LYS A 182 -11.23 -36.19 -5.10
N ASN A 183 -11.90 -35.98 -6.22
CA ASN A 183 -13.15 -36.64 -6.60
C ASN A 183 -14.20 -36.60 -5.47
N GLY A 184 -14.36 -35.44 -4.82
CA GLY A 184 -15.26 -35.21 -3.68
C GLY A 184 -14.85 -35.83 -2.34
N LYS A 185 -13.69 -36.51 -2.26
CA LYS A 185 -13.15 -37.05 -1.00
C LYS A 185 -12.03 -36.16 -0.48
N ILE A 186 -12.11 -35.74 0.79
CA ILE A 186 -11.03 -35.03 1.50
C ILE A 186 -9.77 -35.92 1.51
N ILE A 187 -8.66 -35.36 1.02
CA ILE A 187 -7.32 -35.99 1.02
C ILE A 187 -6.30 -35.21 1.86
N PHE A 188 -6.61 -33.96 2.20
CA PHE A 188 -5.89 -33.14 3.17
C PHE A 188 -6.87 -32.25 3.92
N SER A 189 -6.67 -32.07 5.23
CA SER A 189 -7.44 -31.13 6.04
C SER A 189 -6.53 -30.53 7.12
N HIS A 190 -6.67 -29.24 7.35
CA HIS A 190 -5.96 -28.50 8.39
C HIS A 190 -6.89 -27.44 8.98
N GLN A 191 -6.73 -27.16 10.26
CA GLN A 191 -7.41 -26.08 10.98
C GLN A 191 -6.32 -25.21 11.61
N GLN A 192 -6.33 -23.93 11.29
CA GLN A 192 -5.52 -22.90 11.96
C GLN A 192 -6.04 -22.65 13.38
#